data_AF-A0A4Q3IAY7-F1
#
_entry.id   AF-A0A4Q3IAY7-F1
#
_cell.length_a   1.000
_cell.length_b   1.000
_cell.length_c   1.000
_cell.angle_alpha   90.00
_cell.angle_beta   90.00
_cell.angle_gamma   90.00
#
_symmetry.space_group_name_H-M   'P 1'
#
loop_
_entity.id
_entity.type
_entity.pdbx_description
1 polymer ?
#
loop_
_entity_poly.entity_id
_entity_poly.type
_entity_poly.pdbx_seq_one_letter_code
_entity_poly.pdbx_strand_id
1 'polypeptide(L)' 'TYEARGGLCLEPQNFPDAPNQPNFPSARLDPDRSYQHDIAFRFRVAANAEAAFS' A
#
# COMPACT_ATOMS: atom_id res chain seq x y z
N THR A 1 17.44 -3.36 20.66
CA THR A 1 16.03 -2.95 20.75
C THR A 1 15.80 -1.85 19.75
N TYR A 2 14.63 -1.77 19.09
CA TYR A 2 14.30 -0.65 18.18
C TYR A 2 13.49 0.41 18.92
N GLU A 3 13.79 1.69 18.65
CA GLU A 3 13.07 2.83 19.22
C GLU A 3 11.65 2.94 18.67
N ALA A 4 10.74 3.53 19.45
CA ALA A 4 9.38 3.81 19.00
C ALA A 4 9.40 4.69 17.74
N ARG A 5 8.68 4.26 16.68
CA ARG A 5 8.65 4.89 15.33
C ARG A 5 9.98 4.81 14.57
N GLY A 6 10.85 3.85 14.91
CA GLY A 6 12.11 3.58 14.19
C GLY A 6 11.94 2.94 12.81
N GLY A 7 10.71 2.75 12.34
CA GLY A 7 10.40 2.15 11.05
C GLY A 7 9.07 2.66 10.50
N LEU A 8 8.83 2.37 9.23
CA LEU A 8 7.63 2.74 8.49
C LEU A 8 7.08 1.51 7.77
N CYS A 9 5.76 1.30 7.86
CA CYS A 9 5.06 0.32 7.05
C CYS A 9 4.48 0.99 5.80
N LEU A 10 4.76 0.42 4.64
CA LEU A 10 4.11 0.76 3.38
C LEU A 10 3.27 -0.44 2.96
N GLU A 11 1.96 -0.35 3.16
CA GLU A 11 1.01 -1.46 2.98
C GLU A 11 0.02 -1.14 1.84
N PRO A 12 0.43 -1.21 0.55
CA PRO A 12 -0.52 -1.16 -0.55
C PRO A 12 -1.43 -2.38 -0.49
N GLN A 13 -2.69 -2.16 -0.14
CA GLN A 13 -3.70 -3.20 -0.01
C GLN A 13 -5.11 -2.61 -0.22
N ASN A 14 -6.10 -3.48 -0.33
CA ASN A 14 -7.51 -3.08 -0.27
C ASN A 14 -7.88 -2.60 1.15
N PHE A 15 -9.02 -1.92 1.31
CA PHE A 15 -9.46 -1.44 2.62
C PHE A 15 -9.52 -2.57 3.65
N PRO A 16 -8.95 -2.40 4.85
CA PRO A 16 -8.92 -3.45 5.87
C PRO A 16 -10.30 -4.00 6.23
N ASP A 17 -11.33 -3.14 6.18
CA ASP A 17 -12.71 -3.50 6.53
C ASP A 17 -13.60 -3.79 5.31
N ALA A 18 -13.01 -3.95 4.11
CA ALA A 18 -13.75 -4.25 2.88
C ALA A 18 -14.69 -5.47 2.97
N PRO A 19 -14.37 -6.56 3.69
CA PRO A 19 -15.30 -7.69 3.83
C PRO A 19 -16.59 -7.36 4.59
N ASN A 20 -16.55 -6.39 5.51
CA ASN A 20 -17.68 -6.04 6.38
C ASN A 20 -18.44 -4.80 5.89
N GLN A 21 -17.85 -4.03 4.98
CA GLN A 21 -18.43 -2.79 4.47
C GLN A 21 -18.95 -3.00 3.04
N PRO A 22 -20.26 -3.20 2.84
CA PRO A 22 -20.81 -3.54 1.52
C PRO A 22 -20.63 -2.44 0.46
N ASN A 23 -20.35 -1.20 0.90
CA ASN A 23 -20.08 -0.07 0.02
C ASN A 23 -18.59 0.09 -0.33
N PHE A 24 -17.70 -0.73 0.23
CA PHE A 24 -16.28 -0.73 -0.13
C PHE A 24 -16.00 -1.63 -1.34
N PRO A 25 -14.92 -1.39 -2.08
CA PRO A 25 -14.45 -2.34 -3.09
C PRO A 25 -14.27 -3.74 -2.47
N SER A 26 -14.92 -4.75 -3.04
CA SER A 26 -14.88 -6.10 -2.49
C SER A 26 -13.46 -6.67 -2.50
N ALA A 27 -13.05 -7.30 -1.40
CA ALA A 27 -11.81 -8.08 -1.32
C ALA A 27 -11.98 -9.54 -1.79
N ARG A 28 -13.18 -9.93 -2.21
CA ARG A 28 -13.52 -11.32 -2.57
C ARG A 28 -13.04 -11.65 -3.98
N LEU A 29 -12.30 -12.74 -4.12
CA LEU A 29 -11.97 -13.35 -5.42
C LEU A 29 -12.96 -14.50 -5.69
N ASP A 30 -13.64 -14.45 -6.83
CA ASP A 30 -14.52 -15.52 -7.29
C ASP A 30 -13.72 -16.70 -7.89
N PRO A 31 -14.30 -17.92 -7.91
CA PRO A 31 -13.75 -19.03 -8.68
C PRO A 31 -13.46 -18.63 -10.14
N ASP A 32 -12.41 -19.21 -10.71
CA ASP A 32 -11.93 -18.96 -12.08
C ASP A 32 -11.51 -17.52 -12.39
N ARG A 33 -11.43 -16.65 -11.37
CA ARG A 33 -10.85 -15.31 -11.49
C ARG A 33 -9.40 -15.31 -11.04
N SER A 34 -8.59 -14.51 -11.73
CA SER A 34 -7.22 -14.21 -11.30
C SER A 34 -7.20 -12.89 -10.54
N TYR A 35 -6.57 -12.91 -9.37
CA TYR A 35 -6.17 -11.69 -8.67
C TYR A 35 -4.81 -11.24 -9.22
N GLN A 36 -4.67 -9.95 -9.49
CA GLN A 36 -3.40 -9.33 -9.91
C GLN A 36 -3.21 -8.04 -9.12
N HIS A 37 -1.99 -7.85 -8.61
CA HIS A 37 -1.63 -6.65 -7.84
C HIS A 37 -0.14 -6.38 -8.01
N ASP A 38 0.17 -5.21 -8.56
CA ASP A 38 1.54 -4.78 -8.84
C ASP A 38 1.94 -3.65 -7.89
N ILE A 39 3.08 -3.83 -7.23
CA ILE A 39 3.66 -2.82 -6.33
C ILE A 39 5.06 -2.51 -6.82
N ALA A 40 5.37 -1.22 -6.98
CA ALA A 40 6.71 -0.76 -7.33
C ALA A 40 7.13 0.40 -6.43
N PHE A 41 8.19 0.19 -5.64
CA PHE A 41 8.87 1.26 -4.91
C PHE A 41 10.11 1.68 -5.69
N ARG A 42 10.12 2.93 -6.15
CA ARG A 42 11.23 3.51 -6.91
C ARG A 42 11.87 4.61 -6.08
N PHE A 43 13.18 4.50 -5.89
CA PHE A 43 13.95 5.42 -5.09
C PHE A 43 14.84 6.28 -5.98
N ARG A 44 14.94 7.55 -5.62
CA ARG A 44 15.89 8.50 -6.22
C ARG A 44 16.53 9.32 -5.10
N VAL A 45 17.71 9.84 -5.36
CA VAL A 45 18.32 10.83 -4.48
C VAL A 45 17.67 12.18 -4.75
N ALA A 46 17.40 12.95 -3.70
CA ALA A 46 16.98 14.34 -3.79
C ALA A 46 17.87 15.18 -2.88
N ALA A 47 18.27 16.36 -3.36
CA ALA A 47 19.14 17.26 -2.58
C ALA A 47 18.42 17.84 -1.35
N ASN A 48 17.10 17.96 -1.42
CA ASN A 48 16.24 18.42 -0.35
C ASN A 48 14.80 17.90 -0.56
N ALA A 49 13.90 18.20 0.40
CA ALA A 49 12.50 17.75 0.33
C ALA A 49 11.74 18.36 -0.86
N GLU A 50 11.97 19.62 -1.20
CA GLU A 50 11.33 20.28 -2.33
C GLU A 50 11.68 19.57 -3.66
N ALA A 51 12.96 19.25 -3.85
CA ALA A 51 13.46 18.46 -4.98
C ALA A 51 13.01 16.99 -4.97
N ALA A 52 12.54 16.48 -3.82
CA ALA A 52 12.02 15.12 -3.73
C ALA A 52 10.60 15.00 -4.32
N PHE A 53 9.85 16.11 -4.40
CA PHE A 53 8.45 16.14 -4.84
C PHE A 53 8.22 16.91 -6.16
N SER A 54 9.29 17.36 -6.83
CA SER A 54 9.25 17.87 -8.22
C SER A 54 9.41 16.78 -9.28
#